data_AF-S3CJN3-F1
#
_entry.id   AF-S3CJN3-F1
#
_cell.length_a   1.000
_cell.length_b   1.000
_cell.length_c   1.000
_cell.angle_alpha   90.00
_cell.angle_beta   90.00
_cell.angle_gamma   90.00
#
_symmetry.space_group_name_H-M   'P 1'
#
loop_
_entity.id
_entity.type
_entity.pdbx_description
1 polymer ?
#
loop_
_entity_poly.entity_id
_entity_poly.type
_entity_poly.pdbx_seq_one_letter_code
_entity_poly.pdbx_strand_id
1 'polypeptide(L)'
;MPLCEVCQRIDIRSLVLAYHEWVRNTSNEYTTSGDEHIFTSPNTQPHHASFEELRDAAIDGCEFCRLVWGCDDFEVETLPFLCSSPQWPRRWENGPVFLVVDSKFSSKLVLYVVVDPGHLRYVPRRLEICTLKGEEMPLEDKSLLNQLVQDETPQYLGSDVCLSVGTRWLEKCLHEHFECRAKQSLQRILPKRVLDVGESSTDPRLYLSSENEIGNWVALSYVWGGDSDFKLTERSMSDFQTGLPSSSFPSTLRDAVLVTRALGLKYLWIDALCILQDSERDWEIQASLMGDIYKNAILTIAATSTSCVSSGFLNKRETGWNCTLPWRHPDFGETAKSPIVVRHPRNDESRISRSLRAKRGWTFQEHLLSTRILLYSSRQMQWQCSQLAAKEASPDRQTFEYFQELFKSLKNLITETESQTVTIAQNP
;
A
#
# COMPACT_ATOMS: atom_id res chain seq x y z
N MET A 1 19.29 -8.81 -15.90
CA MET A 1 19.39 -9.06 -17.35
C MET A 1 20.12 -7.85 -17.96
N PRO A 2 20.44 -7.74 -19.27
CA PRO A 2 21.39 -6.71 -19.68
C PRO A 2 20.76 -5.32 -19.84
N LEU A 3 21.49 -4.30 -19.40
CA LEU A 3 21.26 -2.89 -19.75
C LEU A 3 21.75 -2.64 -21.19
N CYS A 4 21.08 -1.77 -21.96
CA CYS A 4 21.61 -1.30 -23.24
C CYS A 4 22.85 -0.41 -23.03
N GLU A 5 23.62 -0.14 -24.09
CA GLU A 5 24.86 0.67 -24.00
C GLU A 5 24.64 2.04 -23.37
N VAL A 6 23.50 2.66 -23.62
CA VAL A 6 23.11 3.94 -23.01
C VAL A 6 22.89 3.78 -21.50
N CYS A 7 22.11 2.78 -21.08
CA CYS A 7 21.83 2.53 -19.67
C CYS A 7 23.04 2.05 -18.88
N GLN A 8 23.99 1.36 -19.53
CA GLN A 8 25.26 0.99 -18.91
C GLN A 8 26.11 2.21 -18.55
N ARG A 9 25.88 3.38 -19.16
CA ARG A 9 26.58 4.63 -18.84
C ARG A 9 25.93 5.43 -17.70
N ILE A 10 24.81 4.97 -17.16
CA ILE A 10 24.17 5.64 -16.03
C ILE A 10 25.09 5.57 -14.81
N ASP A 11 25.36 6.72 -14.21
CA ASP A 11 26.12 6.83 -12.97
C ASP A 11 25.30 7.54 -11.89
N ILE A 12 24.57 6.73 -11.12
CA ILE A 12 23.71 7.24 -10.04
C ILE A 12 24.53 7.93 -8.94
N ARG A 13 25.74 7.46 -8.66
CA ARG A 13 26.59 8.05 -7.62
C ARG A 13 26.99 9.47 -8.00
N SER A 14 27.46 9.65 -9.24
CA SER A 14 27.84 10.97 -9.76
C SER A 14 26.67 11.95 -9.75
N LEU A 15 25.46 11.50 -10.13
CA LEU A 15 24.25 12.33 -10.07
C LEU A 15 23.87 12.75 -8.63
N VAL A 16 23.98 11.84 -7.67
CA VAL A 16 23.70 12.13 -6.25
C VAL A 16 24.74 13.11 -5.68
N LEU A 17 26.03 12.93 -5.99
CA LEU A 17 27.09 13.85 -5.59
C LEU A 17 26.88 15.26 -6.15
N ALA A 18 26.60 15.35 -7.46
CA ALA A 18 26.35 16.61 -8.13
C ALA A 18 25.14 17.34 -7.54
N TYR A 19 24.09 16.62 -7.14
CA TYR A 19 22.96 17.20 -6.41
C TYR A 19 23.40 17.82 -5.08
N HIS A 20 24.17 17.10 -4.27
CA HIS A 20 24.63 17.61 -2.98
C HIS A 20 25.54 18.83 -3.10
N GLU A 21 26.48 18.83 -4.05
CA GLU A 21 27.32 19.97 -4.33
C GLU A 21 26.50 21.18 -4.80
N TRP A 22 25.54 20.94 -5.70
CA TRP A 22 24.65 21.99 -6.20
C TRP A 22 23.82 22.62 -5.08
N VAL A 23 23.19 21.82 -4.21
CA VAL A 23 22.41 22.33 -3.06
C VAL A 23 23.29 23.12 -2.09
N ARG A 24 24.52 22.66 -1.80
CA ARG A 24 25.46 23.39 -0.93
C ARG A 24 25.85 24.76 -1.51
N ASN A 25 25.96 24.85 -2.83
CA ASN A 25 26.39 26.07 -3.51
C ASN A 25 25.21 27.04 -3.78
N THR A 26 23.98 26.53 -3.89
CA THR A 26 22.77 27.35 -4.18
C THR A 26 21.94 27.71 -2.95
N SER A 27 22.28 27.21 -1.76
CA SER A 27 21.55 27.48 -0.50
C SER A 27 21.50 28.96 -0.03
N ASN A 28 22.06 29.92 -0.80
CA ASN A 28 21.94 31.36 -0.54
C ASN A 28 21.01 32.12 -1.51
N GLU A 29 20.47 31.50 -2.56
CA GLU A 29 19.62 32.20 -3.55
C GLU A 29 18.46 31.31 -4.03
N TYR A 30 17.47 31.06 -3.19
CA TYR A 30 16.19 30.54 -3.66
C TYR A 30 15.36 31.69 -4.27
N THR A 31 15.46 31.86 -5.58
CA THR A 31 14.39 32.51 -6.36
C THR A 31 13.75 31.50 -7.31
N THR A 32 12.44 31.64 -7.44
CA THR A 32 11.53 30.84 -8.25
C THR A 32 11.77 31.06 -9.75
N SER A 33 12.79 30.45 -10.34
CA SER A 33 12.92 30.24 -11.79
C SER A 33 12.92 28.72 -12.03
N GLY A 34 11.90 28.13 -12.68
CA GLY A 34 11.75 28.11 -14.14
C GLY A 34 12.24 26.74 -14.64
N ASP A 35 11.38 25.95 -15.28
CA ASP A 35 11.64 24.57 -15.74
C ASP A 35 12.89 24.46 -16.66
N GLU A 36 13.38 25.58 -17.22
CA GLU A 36 14.58 25.68 -18.06
C GLU A 36 15.90 25.34 -17.34
N HIS A 37 15.98 25.50 -16.01
CA HIS A 37 17.22 25.21 -15.27
C HIS A 37 17.44 23.71 -15.02
N ILE A 38 16.42 22.86 -15.18
CA ILE A 38 16.51 21.42 -14.88
C ILE A 38 17.43 20.70 -15.88
N PHE A 39 17.44 21.12 -17.14
CA PHE A 39 18.26 20.48 -18.19
C PHE A 39 19.73 20.90 -18.15
N THR A 40 20.05 21.98 -17.45
CA THR A 40 21.41 22.55 -17.35
C THR A 40 22.02 22.35 -15.97
N SER A 41 21.28 21.75 -15.03
CA SER A 41 21.76 21.50 -13.68
C SER A 41 22.75 20.33 -13.64
N PRO A 42 23.76 20.37 -12.74
CA PRO A 42 24.83 19.37 -12.72
C PRO A 42 24.35 17.98 -12.28
N ASN A 43 23.20 17.89 -11.62
CA ASN A 43 22.49 16.66 -11.22
C ASN A 43 21.61 16.06 -12.34
N THR A 44 21.92 16.38 -13.61
CA THR A 44 21.20 15.93 -14.80
C THR A 44 22.14 15.21 -15.76
N GLN A 45 21.73 14.04 -16.24
CA GLN A 45 22.46 13.22 -17.20
C GLN A 45 21.63 12.97 -18.47
N PRO A 46 22.16 13.23 -19.67
CA PRO A 46 21.56 12.79 -20.92
C PRO A 46 21.43 11.26 -20.97
N HIS A 47 20.30 10.77 -21.49
CA HIS A 47 20.01 9.35 -21.59
C HIS A 47 19.86 8.93 -23.07
N HIS A 48 18.64 8.91 -23.63
CA HIS A 48 18.41 8.62 -25.05
C HIS A 48 18.20 9.92 -25.83
N ALA A 49 18.64 9.97 -27.09
CA ALA A 49 18.53 11.18 -27.91
C ALA A 49 17.08 11.46 -28.33
N SER A 50 16.24 10.43 -28.32
CA SER A 50 14.81 10.55 -28.53
C SER A 50 14.02 9.55 -27.68
N PHE A 51 12.72 9.80 -27.58
CA PHE A 51 11.79 8.86 -26.96
C PHE A 51 11.65 7.56 -27.76
N GLU A 52 11.80 7.59 -29.09
CA GLU A 52 11.77 6.41 -29.95
C GLU A 52 12.94 5.47 -29.68
N GLU A 53 14.15 6.02 -29.50
CA GLU A 53 15.32 5.21 -29.14
C GLU A 53 15.14 4.52 -27.78
N LEU A 54 14.52 5.22 -26.81
CA LEU A 54 14.21 4.62 -25.51
C LEU A 54 13.20 3.48 -25.64
N ARG A 55 12.16 3.65 -26.47
CA ARG A 55 11.17 2.61 -26.77
C ARG A 55 11.84 1.39 -27.37
N ASP A 56 12.66 1.60 -28.39
CA ASP A 56 13.27 0.52 -29.15
C ASP A 56 14.23 -0.26 -28.25
N ALA A 57 15.02 0.42 -27.42
CA ALA A 57 15.84 -0.22 -26.38
C ALA A 57 15.01 -1.01 -25.35
N ALA A 58 13.79 -0.56 -25.01
CA ALA A 58 12.88 -1.30 -24.13
C ALA A 58 12.33 -2.57 -24.80
N ILE A 59 11.96 -2.48 -26.08
CA ILE A 59 11.51 -3.63 -26.90
C ILE A 59 12.65 -4.65 -27.00
N ASP A 60 13.86 -4.19 -27.28
CA ASP A 60 15.08 -5.00 -27.43
C ASP A 60 15.57 -5.64 -26.13
N GLY A 61 14.96 -5.29 -24.99
CA GLY A 61 15.16 -6.03 -23.74
C GLY A 61 15.89 -5.31 -22.63
N CYS A 62 16.24 -4.03 -22.79
CA CYS A 62 16.88 -3.27 -21.74
C CYS A 62 15.95 -3.12 -20.52
N GLU A 63 16.37 -3.62 -19.35
CA GLU A 63 15.58 -3.57 -18.11
C GLU A 63 15.25 -2.15 -17.65
N PHE A 64 16.21 -1.22 -17.73
CA PHE A 64 15.96 0.16 -17.33
C PHE A 64 15.04 0.87 -18.32
N CYS A 65 15.26 0.74 -19.63
CA CYS A 65 14.38 1.33 -20.62
C CYS A 65 12.96 0.76 -20.49
N ARG A 66 12.83 -0.54 -20.24
CA ARG A 66 11.56 -1.19 -19.89
C ARG A 66 10.92 -0.63 -18.63
N LEU A 67 11.69 -0.38 -17.58
CA LEU A 67 11.20 0.26 -16.37
C LEU A 67 10.67 1.66 -16.65
N VAL A 68 11.39 2.44 -17.46
CA VAL A 68 11.02 3.81 -17.85
C VAL A 68 9.83 3.83 -18.81
N TRP A 69 9.80 2.93 -19.78
CA TRP A 69 8.76 2.77 -20.80
C TRP A 69 7.47 2.18 -20.25
N GLY A 70 7.59 1.16 -19.40
CA GLY A 70 6.50 0.38 -18.85
C GLY A 70 5.61 1.25 -17.99
N CYS A 71 4.49 1.67 -18.56
CA CYS A 71 3.36 2.22 -17.82
C CYS A 71 2.34 1.10 -17.57
N ASP A 72 2.14 0.88 -16.27
CA ASP A 72 1.04 0.21 -15.60
C ASP A 72 0.79 -1.26 -15.91
N ASP A 73 0.94 -2.11 -14.89
CA ASP A 73 0.05 -3.22 -14.53
C ASP A 73 -0.43 -4.24 -15.57
N PHE A 74 0.08 -4.24 -16.80
CA PHE A 74 -0.36 -5.13 -17.85
C PHE A 74 0.57 -6.33 -17.93
N GLU A 75 -0.02 -7.51 -17.81
CA GLU A 75 0.62 -8.80 -18.06
C GLU A 75 1.37 -8.77 -19.40
N VAL A 76 2.56 -9.37 -19.39
CA VAL A 76 3.55 -9.39 -20.49
C VAL A 76 2.97 -9.85 -21.83
N GLU A 77 1.80 -10.50 -21.83
CA GLU A 77 1.10 -10.99 -23.03
C GLU A 77 0.44 -9.90 -23.89
N THR A 78 0.35 -8.64 -23.42
CA THR A 78 -0.38 -7.56 -24.14
C THR A 78 0.49 -6.49 -24.79
N LEU A 79 1.82 -6.63 -24.77
CA LEU A 79 2.79 -5.70 -25.39
C LEU A 79 2.48 -5.30 -26.86
N PRO A 80 1.95 -6.18 -27.74
CA PRO A 80 1.60 -5.79 -29.12
C PRO A 80 0.39 -4.85 -29.24
N PHE A 81 -0.47 -4.78 -28.21
CA PHE A 81 -1.72 -4.01 -28.24
C PHE A 81 -1.62 -2.64 -27.55
N LEU A 82 -0.52 -2.35 -26.83
CA LEU A 82 -0.32 -1.09 -26.10
C LEU A 82 0.16 0.08 -26.98
N CYS A 83 0.42 -0.14 -28.28
CA CYS A 83 0.74 0.91 -29.25
C CYS A 83 -0.35 2.00 -29.39
N SER A 84 -1.51 1.85 -28.73
CA SER A 84 -2.67 2.74 -28.85
C SER A 84 -3.21 3.31 -27.53
N SER A 85 -2.51 3.15 -26.38
CA SER A 85 -2.96 3.75 -25.10
C SER A 85 -2.88 5.29 -25.13
N PRO A 86 -4.00 6.04 -24.97
CA PRO A 86 -4.04 7.50 -25.16
C PRO A 86 -3.52 8.33 -23.97
N GLN A 87 -2.96 7.71 -22.92
CA GLN A 87 -2.60 8.41 -21.68
C GLN A 87 -1.12 8.76 -21.54
N TRP A 88 -0.28 8.42 -22.52
CA TRP A 88 1.03 9.05 -22.65
C TRP A 88 0.87 10.32 -23.47
N PRO A 89 1.40 11.48 -23.07
CA PRO A 89 1.16 12.68 -23.85
C PRO A 89 1.75 12.44 -25.25
N ARG A 90 0.92 12.53 -26.30
CA ARG A 90 1.35 12.67 -27.70
C ARG A 90 2.41 13.79 -27.92
N ARG A 91 2.69 14.57 -26.87
CA ARG A 91 3.68 15.64 -26.76
C ARG A 91 5.11 15.17 -26.46
N TRP A 92 5.36 13.88 -26.23
CA TRP A 92 6.70 13.32 -25.96
C TRP A 92 7.45 12.86 -27.22
N GLU A 93 6.81 12.97 -28.39
CA GLU A 93 7.22 12.25 -29.59
C GLU A 93 8.60 12.65 -30.15
N ASN A 94 9.24 13.76 -29.73
CA ASN A 94 10.44 14.26 -30.42
C ASN A 94 11.56 14.87 -29.53
N GLY A 95 11.56 14.62 -28.22
CA GLY A 95 12.52 15.24 -27.30
C GLY A 95 13.62 14.30 -26.77
N PRO A 96 14.83 14.81 -26.48
CA PRO A 96 15.84 14.04 -25.77
C PRO A 96 15.41 13.71 -24.34
N VAL A 97 15.80 12.53 -23.88
CA VAL A 97 15.47 12.00 -22.55
C VAL A 97 16.64 12.27 -21.61
N PHE A 98 16.34 12.79 -20.43
CA PHE A 98 17.30 13.06 -19.36
C PHE A 98 16.91 12.35 -18.08
N LEU A 99 17.91 12.08 -17.25
CA LEU A 99 17.78 11.59 -15.89
C LEU A 99 18.22 12.68 -14.93
N VAL A 100 17.40 12.96 -13.92
CA VAL A 100 17.64 14.03 -12.94
C VAL A 100 17.49 13.47 -11.54
N VAL A 101 18.47 13.67 -10.66
CA VAL A 101 18.35 13.31 -9.24
C VAL A 101 17.98 14.55 -8.43
N ASP A 102 16.85 14.54 -7.74
CA ASP A 102 16.39 15.68 -6.94
C ASP A 102 15.57 15.19 -5.71
N SER A 103 15.45 16.05 -4.69
CA SER A 103 14.58 15.88 -3.53
C SER A 103 13.52 16.98 -3.38
N LYS A 104 13.36 17.89 -4.35
CA LYS A 104 12.45 19.06 -4.27
C LYS A 104 11.04 18.74 -3.78
N PHE A 105 10.51 17.56 -4.11
CA PHE A 105 9.17 17.12 -3.74
C PHE A 105 9.14 15.87 -2.84
N SER A 106 10.27 15.49 -2.25
CA SER A 106 10.37 14.28 -1.43
C SER A 106 11.38 14.43 -0.31
N SER A 107 11.16 13.75 0.82
CA SER A 107 12.15 13.72 1.91
C SER A 107 13.34 12.79 1.61
N LYS A 108 13.34 12.17 0.43
CA LYS A 108 14.35 11.25 -0.07
C LYS A 108 14.73 11.66 -1.49
N LEU A 109 15.94 11.31 -1.93
CA LEU A 109 16.35 11.51 -3.31
C LEU A 109 15.58 10.58 -4.25
N VAL A 110 15.26 11.11 -5.42
CA VAL A 110 14.39 10.50 -6.41
C VAL A 110 15.04 10.68 -7.77
N LEU A 111 14.93 9.65 -8.63
CA LEU A 111 15.34 9.73 -10.02
C LEU A 111 14.15 10.14 -10.87
N TYR A 112 14.19 11.35 -11.40
CA TYR A 112 13.23 11.84 -12.37
C TYR A 112 13.72 11.53 -13.80
N VAL A 113 12.84 10.94 -14.61
CA VAL A 113 13.02 10.90 -16.06
C VAL A 113 12.32 12.12 -16.63
N VAL A 114 13.04 12.88 -17.44
CA VAL A 114 12.60 14.14 -18.04
C VAL A 114 12.73 14.05 -19.56
N VAL A 115 11.77 14.61 -20.30
CA VAL A 115 11.89 14.79 -21.75
C VAL A 115 11.82 16.28 -22.03
N ASP A 116 12.79 16.82 -22.78
CA ASP A 116 12.79 18.22 -23.20
C ASP A 116 11.80 18.43 -24.36
N PRO A 117 10.66 19.13 -24.16
CA PRO A 117 9.68 19.37 -25.21
C PRO A 117 9.87 20.74 -25.88
N GLY A 118 10.94 21.49 -25.58
CA GLY A 118 11.21 22.81 -26.10
C GLY A 118 10.39 23.95 -25.49
N HIS A 119 9.10 23.79 -25.13
CA HIS A 119 8.25 24.96 -24.77
C HIS A 119 7.07 24.78 -23.77
N LEU A 120 6.92 23.69 -23.02
CA LEU A 120 5.78 23.56 -22.08
C LEU A 120 6.14 22.87 -20.75
N ARG A 121 5.45 23.28 -19.67
CA ARG A 121 5.53 22.70 -18.31
C ARG A 121 5.41 21.18 -18.35
N TYR A 122 6.36 20.53 -17.70
CA TYR A 122 6.60 19.09 -17.77
C TYR A 122 6.14 18.36 -16.50
N VAL A 123 5.68 17.11 -16.63
CA VAL A 123 5.44 16.22 -15.48
C VAL A 123 6.46 15.07 -15.54
N PRO A 124 7.51 15.08 -14.71
CA PRO A 124 8.54 14.06 -14.71
C PRO A 124 8.03 12.71 -14.27
N ARG A 125 8.54 11.65 -14.93
CA ARG A 125 8.34 10.30 -14.42
C ARG A 125 9.23 10.12 -13.21
N ARG A 126 8.64 9.71 -12.09
CA ARG A 126 9.31 9.58 -10.81
C ARG A 126 9.72 8.13 -10.55
N LEU A 127 10.99 7.88 -10.28
CA LEU A 127 11.52 6.58 -9.85
C LEU A 127 12.21 6.70 -8.48
N GLU A 128 12.08 5.67 -7.65
CA GLU A 128 12.76 5.59 -6.35
C GLU A 128 14.14 4.96 -6.51
N ILE A 129 15.15 5.58 -5.91
CA ILE A 129 16.50 5.04 -5.80
C ILE A 129 16.59 4.33 -4.45
N CYS A 130 16.83 3.02 -4.49
CA CYS A 130 16.79 2.13 -3.35
C CYS A 130 18.14 1.47 -3.08
N THR A 131 18.54 1.39 -1.81
CA THR A 131 19.68 0.59 -1.38
C THR A 131 19.26 -0.84 -1.04
N LEU A 132 20.01 -1.82 -1.54
CA LEU A 132 19.84 -3.25 -1.21
C LEU A 132 20.44 -3.55 0.18
N LYS A 133 19.69 -4.32 0.98
CA LYS A 133 20.13 -4.72 2.32
C LYS A 133 21.24 -5.77 2.25
N GLY A 134 22.32 -5.57 3.02
CA GLY A 134 23.35 -6.58 3.28
C GLY A 134 24.65 -6.43 2.49
N GLU A 135 24.75 -5.45 1.59
CA GLU A 135 26.01 -5.16 0.87
C GLU A 135 26.84 -4.13 1.66
N GLU A 136 28.11 -4.44 1.92
CA GLU A 136 29.04 -3.53 2.63
C GLU A 136 29.41 -2.34 1.74
N MET A 137 29.07 -1.13 2.18
CA MET A 137 29.32 0.10 1.43
C MET A 137 30.43 0.96 2.06
N PRO A 138 31.16 1.76 1.27
CA PRO A 138 32.24 2.61 1.75
C PRO A 138 31.70 3.60 2.77
N LEU A 139 32.47 3.81 3.83
CA LEU A 139 32.09 4.70 4.93
C LEU A 139 31.82 6.13 4.44
N GLU A 140 32.50 6.58 3.39
CA GLU A 140 32.40 7.92 2.81
C GLU A 140 31.05 8.17 2.11
N ASP A 141 30.48 7.15 1.48
CA ASP A 141 29.21 7.23 0.77
C ASP A 141 27.99 7.09 1.71
N LYS A 142 28.17 6.66 2.97
CA LYS A 142 27.05 6.48 3.93
C LYS A 142 26.16 7.71 4.07
N SER A 143 26.76 8.91 4.01
CA SER A 143 26.01 10.17 4.11
C SER A 143 25.07 10.41 2.91
N LEU A 144 25.48 9.97 1.70
CA LEU A 144 24.69 10.02 0.48
C LEU A 144 23.54 9.02 0.55
N LEU A 145 23.83 7.81 1.05
CA LEU A 145 22.88 6.69 1.13
C LEU A 145 21.75 6.92 2.15
N ASN A 146 21.99 7.68 3.22
CA ASN A 146 20.96 8.00 4.21
C ASN A 146 19.77 8.78 3.61
N GLN A 147 19.99 9.49 2.50
CA GLN A 147 18.94 10.21 1.78
C GLN A 147 18.26 9.37 0.69
N LEU A 148 18.74 8.16 0.42
CA LEU A 148 18.06 7.20 -0.45
C LEU A 148 16.96 6.45 0.32
N VAL A 149 16.07 5.81 -0.44
CA VAL A 149 15.09 4.89 0.13
C VAL A 149 15.84 3.61 0.52
N GLN A 150 15.76 3.18 1.78
CA GLN A 150 16.30 1.88 2.13
C GLN A 150 15.25 0.83 1.74
N ASP A 151 15.60 -0.20 0.96
CA ASP A 151 14.66 -1.29 0.62
C ASP A 151 14.50 -2.24 1.81
N GLU A 152 14.09 -1.69 2.95
CA GLU A 152 13.96 -2.39 4.23
C GLU A 152 12.66 -3.18 4.35
N THR A 153 11.74 -3.00 3.41
CA THR A 153 10.46 -3.68 3.47
C THR A 153 10.67 -5.18 3.24
N PRO A 154 10.27 -6.04 4.19
CA PRO A 154 10.45 -7.47 4.07
C PRO A 154 9.80 -8.04 2.80
N GLN A 155 10.33 -9.12 2.23
CA GLN A 155 9.76 -9.71 1.00
C GLN A 155 8.30 -10.20 1.15
N TYR A 156 7.90 -10.56 2.36
CA TYR A 156 6.58 -11.10 2.70
C TYR A 156 5.80 -10.14 3.58
N LEU A 157 4.51 -9.96 3.27
CA LEU A 157 3.60 -9.11 4.06
C LEU A 157 3.27 -9.74 5.43
N GLY A 158 3.40 -11.07 5.56
CA GLY A 158 3.26 -11.78 6.83
C GLY A 158 4.51 -11.85 7.71
N SER A 159 5.58 -11.13 7.40
CA SER A 159 6.80 -11.14 8.21
C SER A 159 6.60 -10.44 9.57
N ASP A 160 7.38 -10.84 10.59
CA ASP A 160 7.32 -10.24 11.93
C ASP A 160 7.50 -8.71 11.91
N VAL A 161 8.36 -8.21 11.02
CA VAL A 161 8.57 -6.76 10.84
C VAL A 161 7.26 -6.10 10.37
N CYS A 162 6.59 -6.66 9.36
CA CYS A 162 5.32 -6.14 8.85
C CYS A 162 4.21 -6.21 9.92
N LEU A 163 4.08 -7.33 10.59
CA LEU A 163 3.11 -7.50 11.67
C LEU A 163 3.36 -6.50 12.81
N SER A 164 4.62 -6.28 13.20
CA SER A 164 4.99 -5.30 14.23
C SER A 164 4.64 -3.86 13.84
N VAL A 165 4.70 -3.52 12.54
CA VAL A 165 4.28 -2.20 12.05
C VAL A 165 2.77 -2.04 12.22
N GLY A 166 1.98 -3.07 11.89
CA GLY A 166 0.54 -3.10 12.16
C GLY A 166 0.20 -2.90 13.63
N THR A 167 0.88 -3.61 14.53
CA THR A 167 0.72 -3.47 15.99
C THR A 167 1.05 -2.06 16.46
N ARG A 168 2.18 -1.49 16.02
CA ARG A 168 2.59 -0.12 16.39
C ARG A 168 1.58 0.93 15.94
N TRP A 169 1.03 0.80 14.73
CA TRP A 169 0.00 1.72 14.26
C TRP A 169 -1.28 1.64 15.10
N LEU A 170 -1.69 0.43 15.47
CA LEU A 170 -2.85 0.24 16.34
C LEU A 170 -2.61 0.86 17.71
N GLU A 171 -1.49 0.56 18.37
CA GLU A 171 -1.11 1.12 19.67
C GLU A 171 -1.04 2.65 19.64
N LYS A 172 -0.31 3.22 18.66
CA LYS A 172 -0.23 4.67 18.47
C LYS A 172 -1.61 5.30 18.33
N CYS A 173 -2.48 4.70 17.53
CA CYS A 173 -3.83 5.20 17.34
C CYS A 173 -4.71 5.09 18.60
N LEU A 174 -4.54 4.03 19.40
CA LEU A 174 -5.27 3.90 20.66
C LEU A 174 -4.81 4.92 21.71
N HIS A 175 -3.50 5.16 21.82
CA HIS A 175 -2.91 5.99 22.87
C HIS A 175 -2.81 7.48 22.51
N GLU A 176 -2.62 7.84 21.24
CA GLU A 176 -2.29 9.23 20.85
C GLU A 176 -3.43 9.91 20.07
N HIS A 177 -4.23 9.18 19.30
CA HIS A 177 -5.23 9.79 18.41
C HIS A 177 -6.56 10.10 19.12
N PHE A 178 -6.69 11.34 19.60
CA PHE A 178 -7.90 11.87 20.26
C PHE A 178 -9.20 11.71 19.44
N GLU A 179 -9.24 12.09 18.17
CA GLU A 179 -10.44 11.97 17.33
C GLU A 179 -10.88 10.50 17.18
N CYS A 180 -9.91 9.59 17.14
CA CYS A 180 -10.21 8.16 17.04
C CYS A 180 -10.78 7.62 18.35
N ARG A 181 -10.30 8.08 19.50
CA ARG A 181 -10.87 7.74 20.82
C ARG A 181 -12.25 8.34 21.02
N ALA A 182 -12.46 9.59 20.60
CA ALA A 182 -13.76 10.25 20.71
C ALA A 182 -14.87 9.52 19.94
N LYS A 183 -14.51 8.86 18.83
CA LYS A 183 -15.42 8.03 18.01
C LYS A 183 -15.60 6.60 18.54
N GLN A 184 -14.85 6.18 19.55
CA GLN A 184 -15.00 4.83 20.11
C GLN A 184 -16.22 4.76 21.03
N SER A 185 -17.09 3.79 20.78
CA SER A 185 -18.15 3.41 21.71
C SER A 185 -17.56 3.04 23.08
N LEU A 186 -18.15 3.59 24.14
CA LEU A 186 -17.78 3.32 25.53
C LEU A 186 -17.93 1.84 25.91
N GLN A 187 -18.84 1.13 25.23
CA GLN A 187 -19.09 -0.30 25.39
C GLN A 187 -19.12 -0.96 24.01
N ARG A 188 -18.09 -1.73 23.68
CA ARG A 188 -18.04 -2.55 22.46
C ARG A 188 -18.78 -3.85 22.70
N ILE A 189 -20.11 -3.82 22.58
CA ILE A 189 -20.93 -5.03 22.63
C ILE A 189 -20.49 -5.94 21.48
N LEU A 190 -20.14 -7.17 21.80
CA LEU A 190 -19.73 -8.16 20.81
C LEU A 190 -20.89 -8.47 19.85
N PRO A 191 -20.60 -8.68 18.55
CA PRO A 191 -21.57 -9.26 17.64
C PRO A 191 -22.10 -10.59 18.17
N LYS A 192 -23.32 -10.98 17.75
CA LYS A 192 -23.97 -12.25 18.11
C LYS A 192 -23.03 -13.46 17.98
N ARG A 193 -22.18 -13.44 16.94
CA ARG A 193 -21.17 -14.45 16.64
C ARG A 193 -19.86 -13.77 16.27
N VAL A 194 -18.77 -14.29 16.83
CA VAL A 194 -17.40 -13.95 16.45
C VAL A 194 -16.57 -15.22 16.40
N LEU A 195 -15.48 -15.21 15.65
CA LEU A 195 -14.47 -16.26 15.73
C LEU A 195 -13.53 -15.95 16.90
N ASP A 196 -13.47 -16.85 17.89
CA ASP A 196 -12.39 -16.88 18.87
C ASP A 196 -11.17 -17.48 18.17
N VAL A 197 -10.18 -16.62 17.89
CA VAL A 197 -8.98 -17.05 17.19
C VAL A 197 -8.03 -17.81 18.09
N GLY A 198 -8.24 -17.82 19.42
CA GLY A 198 -7.34 -18.47 20.37
C GLY A 198 -5.88 -18.04 20.26
N GLU A 199 -4.98 -18.86 20.79
CA GLU A 199 -3.53 -18.71 20.70
C GLU A 199 -2.94 -19.53 19.54
N SER A 200 -1.63 -19.44 19.34
CA SER A 200 -0.89 -20.12 18.26
C SER A 200 -1.07 -21.64 18.23
N SER A 201 -1.33 -22.27 19.38
CA SER A 201 -1.50 -23.72 19.52
C SER A 201 -2.96 -24.18 19.53
N THR A 202 -3.93 -23.27 19.41
CA THR A 202 -5.35 -23.59 19.49
C THR A 202 -6.04 -23.31 18.16
N ASP A 203 -6.99 -24.14 17.81
CA ASP A 203 -7.76 -23.98 16.60
C ASP A 203 -8.83 -22.89 16.74
N PRO A 204 -9.06 -22.06 15.70
CA PRO A 204 -10.12 -21.06 15.73
C PRO A 204 -11.49 -21.72 15.82
N ARG A 205 -12.38 -21.11 16.61
CA ARG A 205 -13.76 -21.60 16.78
C ARG A 205 -14.77 -20.47 16.78
N LEU A 206 -15.98 -20.77 16.35
CA LEU A 206 -17.12 -19.87 16.44
C LEU A 206 -17.57 -19.74 17.89
N TYR A 207 -17.57 -18.52 18.39
CA TYR A 207 -18.01 -18.16 19.72
C TYR A 207 -19.37 -17.45 19.62
N LEU A 208 -20.32 -17.92 20.43
CA LEU A 208 -21.62 -17.26 20.61
C LEU A 208 -21.51 -16.31 21.79
N SER A 209 -21.60 -15.02 21.50
CA SER A 209 -21.50 -13.99 22.53
C SER A 209 -22.75 -13.99 23.41
N SER A 210 -22.55 -13.75 24.71
CA SER A 210 -23.67 -13.52 25.62
C SER A 210 -24.32 -12.16 25.35
N GLU A 211 -25.56 -11.98 25.80
CA GLU A 211 -26.24 -10.69 25.68
C GLU A 211 -25.45 -9.59 26.38
N ASN A 212 -25.19 -8.48 25.68
CA ASN A 212 -24.39 -7.35 26.15
C ASN A 212 -22.94 -7.69 26.55
N GLU A 213 -22.40 -8.82 26.10
CA GLU A 213 -20.99 -9.16 26.33
C GLU A 213 -20.09 -8.11 25.65
N ILE A 214 -19.11 -7.58 26.39
CA ILE A 214 -18.20 -6.56 25.88
C ILE A 214 -16.88 -7.20 25.49
N GLY A 215 -16.36 -6.85 24.31
CA GLY A 215 -15.07 -7.32 23.85
C GLY A 215 -14.53 -6.54 22.66
N ASN A 216 -13.23 -6.65 22.43
CA ASN A 216 -12.59 -6.08 21.24
C ASN A 216 -12.54 -7.14 20.13
N TRP A 217 -13.02 -6.81 18.94
CA TRP A 217 -12.90 -7.67 17.76
C TRP A 217 -12.31 -6.91 16.58
N VAL A 218 -11.65 -7.68 15.72
CA VAL A 218 -11.24 -7.28 14.38
C VAL A 218 -12.35 -7.66 13.41
N ALA A 219 -12.65 -6.83 12.41
CA ALA A 219 -13.50 -7.21 11.28
C ALA A 219 -12.65 -7.50 10.03
N LEU A 220 -13.06 -8.45 9.19
CA LEU A 220 -12.40 -8.73 7.91
C LEU A 220 -13.26 -8.25 6.73
N SER A 221 -12.71 -7.34 5.93
CA SER A 221 -13.23 -6.92 4.63
C SER A 221 -12.43 -7.60 3.51
N TYR A 222 -13.06 -8.48 2.74
CA TYR A 222 -12.41 -9.30 1.71
C TYR A 222 -13.38 -9.68 0.57
N VAL A 223 -12.85 -10.30 -0.47
CA VAL A 223 -13.66 -10.86 -1.57
C VAL A 223 -13.79 -12.36 -1.38
N TRP A 224 -15.02 -12.86 -1.29
CA TRP A 224 -15.29 -14.29 -1.18
C TRP A 224 -14.79 -15.03 -2.43
N GLY A 225 -15.20 -14.57 -3.61
CA GLY A 225 -14.89 -15.18 -4.90
C GLY A 225 -15.63 -16.50 -5.12
N GLY A 226 -16.52 -16.54 -6.12
CA GLY A 226 -17.29 -17.74 -6.48
C GLY A 226 -18.12 -18.35 -5.33
N ASP A 227 -18.61 -19.58 -5.53
CA ASP A 227 -19.24 -20.38 -4.49
C ASP A 227 -18.17 -21.02 -3.60
N SER A 228 -17.79 -20.33 -2.53
CA SER A 228 -17.01 -20.91 -1.44
C SER A 228 -17.92 -21.74 -0.54
N ASP A 229 -17.61 -23.03 -0.39
CA ASP A 229 -18.31 -23.92 0.55
C ASP A 229 -17.90 -23.69 2.01
N PHE A 230 -16.82 -22.92 2.25
CA PHE A 230 -16.35 -22.61 3.60
C PHE A 230 -17.14 -21.45 4.22
N LYS A 231 -18.36 -21.74 4.66
CA LYS A 231 -19.31 -20.77 5.23
C LYS A 231 -20.15 -21.39 6.34
N LEU A 232 -20.66 -20.57 7.25
CA LEU A 232 -21.53 -21.01 8.33
C LEU A 232 -22.92 -21.35 7.80
N THR A 233 -23.33 -22.60 8.00
CA THR A 233 -24.67 -23.14 7.75
C THR A 233 -25.19 -23.81 9.01
N GLU A 234 -26.47 -24.16 9.06
CA GLU A 234 -27.01 -24.93 10.19
C GLU A 234 -26.26 -26.24 10.38
N ARG A 235 -25.86 -26.88 9.27
CA ARG A 235 -25.13 -28.15 9.26
C ARG A 235 -23.71 -28.02 9.80
N SER A 236 -23.02 -26.92 9.47
CA SER A 236 -21.63 -26.71 9.87
C SER A 236 -21.47 -26.01 11.21
N MET A 237 -22.57 -25.57 11.85
CA MET A 237 -22.53 -24.76 13.07
C MET A 237 -21.81 -25.46 14.23
N SER A 238 -22.13 -26.73 14.49
CA SER A 238 -21.51 -27.50 15.58
C SER A 238 -20.00 -27.68 15.36
N ASP A 239 -19.58 -27.89 14.12
CA ASP A 239 -18.17 -28.07 13.76
C ASP A 239 -17.39 -26.77 14.01
N PHE A 240 -17.93 -25.65 13.52
CA PHE A 240 -17.34 -24.34 13.77
C PHE A 240 -17.28 -23.99 15.26
N GLN A 241 -18.30 -24.31 16.07
CA GLN A 241 -18.29 -24.07 17.52
C GLN A 241 -17.27 -24.93 18.28
N THR A 242 -17.08 -26.17 17.84
CA THR A 242 -16.06 -27.07 18.42
C THR A 242 -14.65 -26.58 18.08
N GLY A 243 -14.49 -25.99 16.90
CA GLY A 243 -13.23 -25.50 16.37
C GLY A 243 -12.76 -26.34 15.20
N LEU A 244 -12.15 -25.68 14.21
CA LEU A 244 -11.62 -26.34 13.02
C LEU A 244 -10.12 -26.07 12.89
N PRO A 245 -9.33 -27.05 12.42
CA PRO A 245 -7.91 -26.87 12.18
C PRO A 245 -7.63 -25.61 11.37
N SER A 246 -6.72 -24.74 11.82
CA SER A 246 -6.40 -23.52 11.07
C SER A 246 -5.95 -23.80 9.61
N SER A 247 -5.39 -24.99 9.35
CA SER A 247 -5.02 -25.47 8.03
C SER A 247 -6.21 -25.73 7.08
N SER A 248 -7.42 -25.97 7.60
CA SER A 248 -8.62 -26.16 6.77
C SER A 248 -9.24 -24.85 6.30
N PHE A 249 -8.85 -23.72 6.89
CA PHE A 249 -9.34 -22.41 6.49
C PHE A 249 -8.75 -22.02 5.14
N PRO A 250 -9.57 -21.43 4.24
CA PRO A 250 -9.05 -20.76 3.06
C PRO A 250 -7.98 -19.73 3.41
N SER A 251 -7.00 -19.54 2.52
CA SER A 251 -5.79 -18.76 2.80
C SER A 251 -6.08 -17.34 3.32
N THR A 252 -7.07 -16.63 2.76
CA THR A 252 -7.45 -15.29 3.22
C THR A 252 -7.99 -15.28 4.65
N LEU A 253 -8.78 -16.28 5.04
CA LEU A 253 -9.32 -16.36 6.40
C LEU A 253 -8.23 -16.77 7.39
N ARG A 254 -7.33 -17.70 7.00
CA ARG A 254 -6.17 -18.10 7.79
C ARG A 254 -5.23 -16.93 8.04
N ASP A 255 -4.97 -16.12 7.01
CA ASP A 255 -4.17 -14.90 7.12
C ASP A 255 -4.81 -13.88 8.08
N ALA A 256 -6.14 -13.72 8.03
CA ALA A 256 -6.86 -12.84 8.96
C ALA A 256 -6.76 -13.32 10.42
N VAL A 257 -6.84 -14.63 10.66
CA VAL A 257 -6.60 -15.24 11.98
C VAL A 257 -5.18 -14.93 12.46
N LEU A 258 -4.17 -15.10 11.60
CA LEU A 258 -2.76 -14.84 11.93
C LEU A 258 -2.55 -13.38 12.31
N VAL A 259 -3.03 -12.43 11.49
CA VAL A 259 -2.89 -11.00 11.78
C VAL A 259 -3.62 -10.62 13.07
N THR A 260 -4.82 -11.17 13.30
CA THR A 260 -5.59 -10.89 14.52
C THR A 260 -4.81 -11.31 15.77
N ARG A 261 -4.20 -12.51 15.76
CA ARG A 261 -3.32 -12.99 16.83
C ARG A 261 -2.08 -12.11 17.00
N ALA A 262 -1.44 -11.72 15.91
CA ALA A 262 -0.23 -10.88 15.93
C ALA A 262 -0.49 -9.47 16.51
N LEU A 263 -1.72 -8.97 16.37
CA LEU A 263 -2.18 -7.72 16.99
C LEU A 263 -2.54 -7.88 18.49
N GLY A 264 -2.43 -9.08 19.05
CA GLY A 264 -2.80 -9.37 20.45
C GLY A 264 -4.31 -9.38 20.68
N LEU A 265 -5.12 -9.61 19.65
CA LEU A 265 -6.58 -9.61 19.71
C LEU A 265 -7.14 -11.03 19.62
N LYS A 266 -8.26 -11.27 20.32
CA LYS A 266 -8.87 -12.60 20.48
C LYS A 266 -10.03 -12.86 19.53
N TYR A 267 -10.79 -11.83 19.17
CA TYR A 267 -12.01 -12.00 18.40
C TYR A 267 -11.87 -11.45 16.98
N LEU A 268 -12.34 -12.22 16.01
CA LEU A 268 -12.37 -11.88 14.60
C LEU A 268 -13.79 -12.08 14.06
N TRP A 269 -14.34 -11.08 13.39
CA TRP A 269 -15.63 -11.16 12.71
C TRP A 269 -15.41 -11.33 11.20
N ILE A 270 -16.00 -12.38 10.64
CA ILE A 270 -16.00 -12.71 9.22
C ILE A 270 -17.45 -13.00 8.84
N ASP A 271 -18.01 -12.23 7.91
CA ASP A 271 -19.39 -12.36 7.44
C ASP A 271 -19.80 -13.81 7.10
N ALA A 272 -18.98 -14.51 6.31
CA ALA A 272 -19.21 -15.90 5.89
C ALA A 272 -19.27 -16.88 7.06
N LEU A 273 -18.62 -16.57 8.19
CA LEU A 273 -18.53 -17.46 9.36
C LEU A 273 -19.37 -16.99 10.55
N CYS A 274 -19.81 -15.74 10.57
CA CYS A 274 -20.55 -15.14 11.69
C CYS A 274 -22.02 -14.87 11.36
N ILE A 275 -22.44 -15.09 10.12
CA ILE A 275 -23.83 -15.02 9.65
C ILE A 275 -24.23 -16.40 9.14
N LEU A 276 -25.42 -16.86 9.51
CA LEU A 276 -25.96 -18.14 9.08
C LEU A 276 -26.45 -18.02 7.62
N GLN A 277 -25.66 -18.55 6.67
CA GLN A 277 -25.82 -18.27 5.25
C GLN A 277 -27.03 -18.94 4.60
N ASP A 278 -27.56 -20.00 5.21
CA ASP A 278 -28.75 -20.73 4.79
C ASP A 278 -30.02 -20.29 5.55
N SER A 279 -29.95 -19.21 6.33
CA SER A 279 -31.09 -18.65 7.07
C SER A 279 -31.35 -17.20 6.68
N GLU A 280 -32.39 -16.97 5.88
CA GLU A 280 -32.82 -15.64 5.44
C GLU A 280 -33.08 -14.70 6.62
N ARG A 281 -33.79 -15.19 7.65
CA ARG A 281 -34.08 -14.43 8.87
C ARG A 281 -32.82 -13.98 9.60
N ASP A 282 -31.84 -14.86 9.76
CA ASP A 282 -30.60 -14.52 10.44
C ASP A 282 -29.78 -13.55 9.58
N TRP A 283 -29.75 -13.75 8.26
CA TRP A 283 -29.11 -12.84 7.32
C TRP A 283 -29.69 -11.43 7.39
N GLU A 284 -31.02 -11.26 7.36
CA GLU A 284 -31.67 -9.95 7.46
C GLU A 284 -31.28 -9.19 8.73
N ILE A 285 -31.31 -9.88 9.87
CA ILE A 285 -30.92 -9.30 11.17
C ILE A 285 -29.45 -8.89 11.12
N GLN A 286 -28.55 -9.79 10.71
CA GLN A 286 -27.12 -9.49 10.71
C GLN A 286 -26.75 -8.41 9.68
N ALA A 287 -27.38 -8.41 8.51
CA ALA A 287 -27.19 -7.40 7.47
C ALA A 287 -27.56 -6.00 7.99
N SER A 288 -28.67 -5.88 8.75
CA SER A 288 -29.06 -4.61 9.38
C SER A 288 -28.04 -4.09 10.39
N LEU A 289 -27.26 -4.99 11.01
CA LEU A 289 -26.25 -4.69 12.01
C LEU A 289 -24.83 -4.53 11.44
N MET A 290 -24.59 -4.83 10.16
CA MET A 290 -23.25 -4.80 9.56
C MET A 290 -22.58 -3.43 9.74
N GLY A 291 -23.36 -2.35 9.61
CA GLY A 291 -22.84 -1.00 9.83
C GLY A 291 -22.22 -0.82 11.21
N ASP A 292 -22.94 -1.25 12.25
CA ASP A 292 -22.47 -1.19 13.63
C ASP A 292 -21.29 -2.14 13.90
N ILE A 293 -21.27 -3.31 13.26
CA ILE A 293 -20.16 -4.27 13.39
C ILE A 293 -18.85 -3.65 12.92
N TYR A 294 -18.82 -3.03 11.73
CA TYR A 294 -17.61 -2.38 11.21
C TYR A 294 -17.28 -1.09 11.95
N LYS A 295 -18.30 -0.31 12.35
CA LYS A 295 -18.13 0.94 13.10
C LYS A 295 -17.48 0.72 14.46
N ASN A 296 -17.94 -0.30 15.18
CA ASN A 296 -17.53 -0.58 16.56
C ASN A 296 -16.32 -1.52 16.67
N ALA A 297 -15.93 -2.20 15.59
CA ALA A 297 -14.70 -2.99 15.54
C ALA A 297 -13.49 -2.17 16.00
N ILE A 298 -12.56 -2.80 16.71
CA ILE A 298 -11.34 -2.09 17.14
C ILE A 298 -10.49 -1.71 15.92
N LEU A 299 -10.51 -2.58 14.90
CA LEU A 299 -9.79 -2.48 13.64
C LEU A 299 -10.52 -3.30 12.57
N THR A 300 -10.47 -2.84 11.32
CA THR A 300 -10.85 -3.65 10.16
C THR A 300 -9.60 -4.01 9.35
N ILE A 301 -9.40 -5.30 9.08
CA ILE A 301 -8.42 -5.78 8.10
C ILE A 301 -9.07 -5.72 6.72
N ALA A 302 -8.45 -5.02 5.78
CA ALA A 302 -8.91 -4.98 4.39
C ALA A 302 -7.94 -5.75 3.48
N ALA A 303 -8.35 -6.93 3.02
CA ALA A 303 -7.60 -7.75 2.07
C ALA A 303 -7.90 -7.30 0.63
N THR A 304 -7.05 -6.43 0.08
CA THR A 304 -7.32 -5.77 -1.22
C THR A 304 -6.61 -6.42 -2.40
N SER A 305 -5.57 -7.23 -2.13
CA SER A 305 -4.81 -7.98 -3.12
C SER A 305 -5.47 -9.29 -3.56
N THR A 306 -6.57 -9.68 -2.94
CA THR A 306 -7.20 -10.99 -3.18
C THR A 306 -8.34 -10.89 -4.19
N SER A 307 -8.35 -11.78 -5.18
CA SER A 307 -9.49 -11.95 -6.08
C SER A 307 -10.51 -12.98 -5.58
N CYS A 308 -10.08 -13.87 -4.68
CA CYS A 308 -10.93 -14.85 -3.99
C CYS A 308 -10.39 -15.21 -2.60
N VAL A 309 -11.20 -15.90 -1.79
CA VAL A 309 -10.89 -16.29 -0.41
C VAL A 309 -9.72 -17.28 -0.30
N SER A 310 -9.39 -18.00 -1.37
CA SER A 310 -8.27 -18.96 -1.39
C SER A 310 -6.91 -18.32 -1.70
N SER A 311 -6.88 -17.03 -2.09
CA SER A 311 -5.66 -16.36 -2.54
C SER A 311 -4.68 -16.08 -1.40
N GLY A 312 -5.16 -15.65 -0.23
CA GLY A 312 -4.30 -15.11 0.84
C GLY A 312 -3.77 -13.71 0.50
N PHE A 313 -3.47 -12.93 1.53
CA PHE A 313 -2.97 -11.55 1.43
C PHE A 313 -1.63 -11.32 2.14
N LEU A 314 -1.09 -12.33 2.85
CA LEU A 314 0.23 -12.30 3.48
C LEU A 314 1.36 -12.85 2.60
N ASN A 315 1.03 -13.16 1.35
CA ASN A 315 1.94 -13.73 0.35
C ASN A 315 3.17 -12.85 0.09
N LYS A 316 4.11 -13.42 -0.67
CA LYS A 316 5.22 -12.67 -1.25
C LYS A 316 4.68 -11.47 -2.02
N ARG A 317 5.28 -10.30 -1.79
CA ARG A 317 4.90 -9.05 -2.46
C ARG A 317 5.05 -9.20 -3.95
N GLU A 318 4.13 -8.58 -4.69
CA GLU A 318 4.36 -8.25 -6.08
C GLU A 318 5.55 -7.29 -6.14
N THR A 319 6.71 -7.81 -6.53
CA THR A 319 7.85 -6.97 -6.86
C THR A 319 7.49 -6.25 -8.15
N GLY A 320 7.37 -4.92 -8.09
CA GLY A 320 7.38 -4.11 -9.30
C GLY A 320 8.64 -4.38 -10.12
N TRP A 321 8.68 -3.84 -11.33
CA TRP A 321 9.89 -3.95 -12.14
C TRP A 321 10.98 -3.15 -11.42
N ASN A 322 12.07 -3.84 -11.11
CA ASN A 322 13.23 -3.31 -10.42
C ASN A 322 14.39 -3.40 -11.40
N CYS A 323 15.21 -2.35 -11.48
CA CYS A 323 16.39 -2.34 -12.32
C CYS A 323 17.62 -2.06 -11.46
N THR A 324 18.62 -2.94 -11.52
CA THR A 324 19.90 -2.69 -10.86
C THR A 324 20.71 -1.76 -11.73
N LEU A 325 21.10 -0.60 -11.20
CA LEU A 325 21.94 0.37 -11.91
C LEU A 325 23.33 0.42 -11.29
N PRO A 326 24.40 0.64 -12.06
CA PRO A 326 25.75 0.71 -11.51
C PRO A 326 25.92 1.80 -10.44
N TRP A 327 26.59 1.45 -9.34
CA TRP A 327 27.13 2.41 -8.36
C TRP A 327 28.64 2.44 -8.52
N ARG A 328 29.16 3.46 -9.21
CA ARG A 328 30.58 3.54 -9.57
C ARG A 328 31.36 4.29 -8.49
N HIS A 329 31.89 3.56 -7.52
CA HIS A 329 32.85 4.12 -6.58
C HIS A 329 34.28 3.97 -7.13
N PRO A 330 35.14 5.01 -7.06
CA PRO A 330 36.53 4.92 -7.53
C PRO A 330 37.32 3.76 -6.91
N ASP A 331 37.04 3.43 -5.65
CA ASP A 331 37.75 2.35 -4.92
C ASP A 331 37.11 0.96 -5.07
N PHE A 332 35.93 0.86 -5.68
CA PHE A 332 35.36 -0.44 -6.06
C PHE A 332 35.75 -0.77 -7.50
N GLY A 333 36.48 -1.87 -7.69
CA GLY A 333 36.69 -2.40 -9.04
C GLY A 333 35.36 -2.72 -9.74
N GLU A 334 35.39 -2.84 -11.06
CA GLU A 334 34.22 -3.14 -11.92
C GLU A 334 33.43 -4.41 -11.53
N THR A 335 33.99 -5.24 -10.63
CA THR A 335 33.42 -6.51 -10.15
C THR A 335 32.53 -6.40 -8.91
N ALA A 336 32.40 -5.22 -8.27
CA ALA A 336 31.51 -5.07 -7.12
C ALA A 336 30.03 -5.12 -7.56
N LYS A 337 29.21 -5.92 -6.86
CA LYS A 337 27.75 -5.93 -7.10
C LYS A 337 27.20 -4.55 -6.77
N SER A 338 26.40 -3.98 -7.67
CA SER A 338 25.78 -2.69 -7.38
C SER A 338 24.76 -2.84 -6.25
N PRO A 339 24.85 -2.02 -5.19
CA PRO A 339 23.89 -1.98 -4.09
C PRO A 339 22.60 -1.22 -4.46
N ILE A 340 22.52 -0.62 -5.65
CA ILE A 340 21.42 0.27 -6.02
C ILE A 340 20.43 -0.42 -6.94
N VAL A 341 19.16 -0.36 -6.53
CA VAL A 341 18.01 -0.69 -7.36
C VAL A 341 17.19 0.56 -7.59
N VAL A 342 16.74 0.76 -8.83
CA VAL A 342 15.74 1.76 -9.17
C VAL A 342 14.42 1.07 -9.48
N ARG A 343 13.33 1.63 -8.98
CA ARG A 343 11.98 1.07 -9.16
C ARG A 343 10.92 2.16 -9.22
N HIS A 344 9.72 1.80 -9.68
CA HIS A 344 8.56 2.68 -9.52
C HIS A 344 8.24 2.90 -8.04
N PRO A 345 7.78 4.10 -7.66
CA PRO A 345 7.16 4.32 -6.37
C PRO A 345 6.04 3.31 -6.15
N ARG A 346 5.92 2.77 -4.93
CA ARG A 346 4.79 1.90 -4.57
C ARG A 346 3.54 2.77 -4.41
N ASN A 347 2.95 3.18 -5.53
CA ASN A 347 1.62 3.78 -5.53
C ASN A 347 0.57 2.69 -5.74
N ASP A 348 -0.10 2.31 -4.65
CA ASP A 348 -1.18 1.33 -4.72
C ASP A 348 -2.56 1.96 -4.85
N GLU A 349 -2.72 3.29 -4.79
CA GLU A 349 -4.04 3.93 -4.78
C GLU A 349 -4.88 3.55 -6.01
N SER A 350 -4.26 3.55 -7.19
CA SER A 350 -4.92 3.14 -8.44
C SER A 350 -5.26 1.66 -8.46
N ARG A 351 -4.46 0.81 -7.79
CA ARG A 351 -4.68 -0.64 -7.71
C ARG A 351 -5.74 -0.98 -6.67
N ILE A 352 -5.71 -0.31 -5.52
CA ILE A 352 -6.72 -0.42 -4.46
C ILE A 352 -8.08 0.03 -5.02
N SER A 353 -8.15 1.16 -5.73
CA SER A 353 -9.40 1.64 -6.34
C SER A 353 -9.92 0.74 -7.46
N ARG A 354 -9.03 0.06 -8.20
CA ARG A 354 -9.40 -0.94 -9.22
C ARG A 354 -9.64 -2.35 -8.67
N SER A 355 -9.33 -2.61 -7.40
CA SER A 355 -9.46 -3.93 -6.79
C SER A 355 -10.90 -4.44 -6.89
N LEU A 356 -11.08 -5.77 -6.99
CA LEU A 356 -12.41 -6.37 -7.01
C LEU A 356 -13.22 -6.00 -5.76
N ARG A 357 -12.53 -5.82 -4.63
CA ARG A 357 -13.13 -5.31 -3.40
C ARG A 357 -13.75 -3.94 -3.64
N ALA A 358 -12.97 -2.95 -4.09
CA ALA A 358 -13.41 -1.57 -4.28
C ALA A 358 -14.56 -1.39 -5.29
N LYS A 359 -14.78 -2.35 -6.20
CA LYS A 359 -15.90 -2.35 -7.15
C LYS A 359 -17.24 -2.78 -6.54
N ARG A 360 -17.26 -3.25 -5.29
CA ARG A 360 -18.47 -3.74 -4.61
C ARG A 360 -19.02 -2.67 -3.67
N GLY A 361 -20.31 -2.32 -3.82
CA GLY A 361 -20.97 -1.28 -3.02
C GLY A 361 -20.84 -1.47 -1.51
N TRP A 362 -20.96 -2.70 -1.02
CA TRP A 362 -20.83 -3.01 0.42
C TRP A 362 -19.46 -2.65 1.00
N THR A 363 -18.38 -2.85 0.24
CA THR A 363 -17.02 -2.59 0.75
C THR A 363 -16.74 -1.11 0.99
N PHE A 364 -17.51 -0.22 0.35
CA PHE A 364 -17.50 1.21 0.64
C PHE A 364 -18.04 1.48 2.05
N GLN A 365 -19.15 0.83 2.44
CA GLN A 365 -19.70 0.94 3.79
C GLN A 365 -18.72 0.42 4.84
N GLU A 366 -18.12 -0.75 4.61
CA GLU A 366 -17.14 -1.35 5.52
C GLU A 366 -15.96 -0.40 5.76
N HIS A 367 -15.46 0.21 4.68
CA HIS A 367 -14.34 1.16 4.74
C HIS A 367 -14.76 2.49 5.38
N LEU A 368 -15.93 3.01 5.03
CA LEU A 368 -16.41 4.30 5.51
C LEU A 368 -16.81 4.26 6.98
N LEU A 369 -17.31 3.15 7.50
CA LEU A 369 -17.74 3.08 8.90
C LEU A 369 -16.60 2.69 9.86
N SER A 370 -15.57 2.01 9.36
CA SER A 370 -14.44 1.59 10.20
C SER A 370 -13.67 2.79 10.79
N THR A 371 -13.43 2.74 12.11
CA THR A 371 -12.61 3.75 12.81
C THR A 371 -11.13 3.65 12.42
N ARG A 372 -10.64 2.41 12.22
CA ARG A 372 -9.28 2.08 11.82
C ARG A 372 -9.31 1.01 10.74
N ILE A 373 -8.44 1.13 9.76
CA ILE A 373 -8.29 0.16 8.68
C ILE A 373 -6.82 -0.18 8.53
N LEU A 374 -6.51 -1.47 8.60
CA LEU A 374 -5.23 -2.04 8.20
C LEU A 374 -5.42 -2.70 6.84
N LEU A 375 -4.93 -2.04 5.81
CA LEU A 375 -5.09 -2.44 4.42
C LEU A 375 -3.86 -3.22 3.96
N TYR A 376 -4.10 -4.41 3.39
CA TYR A 376 -3.10 -5.21 2.71
C TYR A 376 -3.31 -5.11 1.20
N SER A 377 -2.37 -4.45 0.51
CA SER A 377 -2.26 -4.49 -0.96
C SER A 377 -1.32 -5.63 -1.37
N SER A 378 -1.07 -5.80 -2.67
CA SER A 378 -0.10 -6.80 -3.13
C SER A 378 1.35 -6.34 -2.98
N ARG A 379 1.58 -5.06 -2.67
CA ARG A 379 2.91 -4.45 -2.60
C ARG A 379 3.30 -3.92 -1.22
N GLN A 380 2.35 -3.54 -0.37
CA GLN A 380 2.59 -2.94 0.95
C GLN A 380 1.37 -2.97 1.87
N MET A 381 1.63 -2.78 3.16
CA MET A 381 0.61 -2.45 4.14
C MET A 381 0.37 -0.95 4.21
N GLN A 382 -0.89 -0.57 4.43
CA GLN A 382 -1.31 0.80 4.67
C GLN A 382 -2.21 0.88 5.90
N TRP A 383 -2.08 1.97 6.65
CA TRP A 383 -2.92 2.28 7.78
C TRP A 383 -3.79 3.49 7.47
N GLN A 384 -5.05 3.44 7.89
CA GLN A 384 -5.95 4.59 7.83
C GLN A 384 -6.79 4.69 9.10
N CYS A 385 -6.84 5.88 9.68
CA CYS A 385 -7.76 6.28 10.74
C CYS A 385 -8.09 7.77 10.61
N SER A 386 -8.87 8.35 11.53
CA SER A 386 -9.30 9.76 11.43
C SER A 386 -8.17 10.80 11.49
N GLN A 387 -7.00 10.43 12.04
CA GLN A 387 -5.86 11.34 12.23
C GLN A 387 -4.57 10.95 11.49
N LEU A 388 -4.52 9.75 10.91
CA LEU A 388 -3.31 9.24 10.26
C LEU A 388 -3.70 8.36 9.07
N ALA A 389 -3.16 8.67 7.89
CA ALA A 389 -2.83 7.65 6.90
C ALA A 389 -1.33 7.45 6.87
N ALA A 390 -0.90 6.20 6.85
CA ALA A 390 0.50 5.84 6.73
C ALA A 390 0.66 4.66 5.79
N LYS A 391 1.84 4.58 5.18
CA LYS A 391 2.28 3.43 4.37
C LYS A 391 3.44 2.78 5.13
N GLU A 392 3.63 1.47 5.00
CA GLU A 392 4.67 0.74 5.76
C GLU A 392 6.08 1.35 5.59
N ALA A 393 6.36 1.91 4.40
CA ALA A 393 7.65 2.50 4.04
C ALA A 393 7.86 3.88 4.69
N SER A 394 6.79 4.46 5.24
CA SER A 394 6.79 5.74 5.94
C SER A 394 5.79 5.69 7.09
N PRO A 395 6.06 4.86 8.12
CA PRO A 395 5.07 4.50 9.13
C PRO A 395 4.66 5.66 10.04
N ASP A 396 5.49 6.70 10.14
CA ASP A 396 5.26 7.87 10.99
C ASP A 396 4.78 9.11 10.24
N ARG A 397 4.72 9.06 8.90
CA ARG A 397 4.36 10.23 8.09
C ARG A 397 2.90 10.16 7.67
N GLN A 398 2.16 11.24 7.94
CA GLN A 398 0.84 11.44 7.37
C GLN A 398 0.97 11.60 5.85
N THR A 399 0.43 10.65 5.08
CA THR A 399 0.32 10.81 3.63
C THR A 399 -0.81 11.78 3.35
N PHE A 400 -0.46 12.97 2.82
CA PHE A 400 -1.44 13.99 2.47
C PHE A 400 -2.19 13.54 1.21
N GLU A 401 -3.38 13.00 1.36
CA GLU A 401 -4.24 12.63 0.24
C GLU A 401 -5.61 13.29 0.45
N TYR A 402 -6.01 14.15 -0.49
CA TYR A 402 -7.31 14.86 -0.54
C TYR A 402 -8.51 13.93 -0.28
N PHE A 403 -8.40 12.65 -0.63
CA PHE A 403 -9.39 11.63 -0.33
C PHE A 403 -9.61 11.42 1.18
N GLN A 404 -8.58 11.56 2.02
CA GLN A 404 -8.74 11.48 3.47
C GLN A 404 -9.66 12.58 4.00
N GLU A 405 -9.53 13.81 3.52
CA GLU A 405 -10.39 14.92 3.93
C GLU A 405 -11.84 14.70 3.45
N LEU A 406 -12.03 14.15 2.25
CA LEU A 406 -13.35 13.76 1.74
C LEU A 406 -13.98 12.65 2.61
N PHE A 407 -13.24 11.57 2.89
CA PHE A 407 -13.70 10.47 3.73
C PHE A 407 -13.92 10.91 5.17
N LYS A 408 -13.07 11.81 5.71
CA LYS A 408 -13.24 12.41 7.04
C LYS A 408 -14.50 13.27 7.07
N SER A 409 -14.74 14.08 6.05
CA SER A 409 -15.96 14.90 5.91
C SER A 409 -17.22 14.03 5.81
N LEU A 410 -17.19 12.98 4.98
CA LEU A 410 -18.29 12.03 4.86
C LEU A 410 -18.55 11.26 6.17
N LYS A 411 -17.48 10.82 6.86
CA LYS A 411 -17.58 10.20 8.18
C LYS A 411 -18.23 11.13 9.19
N ASN A 412 -17.83 12.40 9.21
CA ASN A 412 -18.38 13.39 10.14
C ASN A 412 -19.87 13.67 9.85
N LEU A 413 -20.25 13.81 8.58
CA LEU A 413 -21.65 13.97 8.16
C LEU A 413 -22.54 12.81 8.61
N ILE A 414 -22.07 11.56 8.50
CA ILE A 414 -22.80 10.38 8.98
C ILE A 414 -22.96 10.41 10.50
N THR A 415 -21.89 10.73 11.24
CA THR A 415 -21.98 10.80 12.71
C THR A 415 -22.86 11.94 13.22
N GLU A 416 -22.91 13.07 12.50
CA GLU A 416 -23.77 14.20 12.82
C GLU A 416 -25.25 13.89 12.56
N THR A 417 -25.57 13.20 11.46
CA THR A 417 -26.94 12.79 11.14
C THR A 417 -27.49 11.76 12.13
N GLU A 418 -26.67 10.81 12.59
CA GLU A 418 -27.03 9.87 13.66
C GLU A 418 -27.25 10.59 15.01
N SER A 419 -26.41 11.56 15.35
CA SER A 419 -26.55 12.35 16.59
C SER A 419 -27.83 13.21 16.58
N GLN A 420 -28.19 13.76 15.41
CA GLN A 420 -29.44 14.52 15.24
C GLN A 420 -30.68 13.63 15.30
N THR A 421 -30.64 12.39 14.79
CA THR A 421 -31.78 11.45 14.90
C THR A 421 -32.03 11.01 16.35
N VAL A 422 -30.97 10.81 17.14
CA VAL A 422 -31.09 10.52 18.59
C VAL A 422 -31.65 11.72 19.37
N THR A 423 -31.28 12.95 18.99
CA THR A 423 -31.74 14.16 19.69
C THR A 423 -33.22 14.47 19.41
N ILE A 424 -33.72 14.12 18.21
CA ILE A 424 -35.15 14.29 17.85
C ILE A 424 -36.03 13.23 18.53
N ALA A 425 -35.49 12.04 18.84
CA ALA A 425 -36.22 10.99 19.55
C ALA A 425 -36.27 11.16 21.08
N GLN A 426 -35.55 12.13 21.65
CA GLN A 426 -35.46 12.39 23.10
C GLN A 426 -36.11 13.71 23.56
N ASN A 427 -36.71 14.48 22.66
CA ASN A 427 -37.57 15.61 23.05
C ASN A 427 -39.04 15.20 22.87
N PRO A 428 -39.81 15.06 23.96
CA PRO A 428 -41.23 14.70 23.91
C PRO A 428 -42.11 15.77 23.25
#